data_AF-A0A7J6ER06-F1
#
_entry.id   AF-A0A7J6ER06-F1
#
_cell.length_a   1.000
_cell.length_b   1.000
_cell.length_c   1.000
_cell.angle_alpha   90.00
_cell.angle_beta   90.00
_cell.angle_gamma   90.00
#
_symmetry.space_group_name_H-M   'P 1'
#
loop_
_entity.id
_entity.type
_entity.pdbx_description
1 polymer ?
#
loop_
_entity_poly.entity_id
_entity_poly.type
_entity_poly.pdbx_seq_one_letter_code
_entity_poly.pdbx_strand_id
1 'polypeptide(L)'
;MIDAERRLLANALLDFSNERFILLSETCIPIFNFTTIYTHLINSNQSFLGLFDDPRRRGRGRYNHKMWPTISISDWRKGSQWFEVQRRLAIEIVSDSRYYPVFAEHCKPPCYMDEHYLATLVNKVCPKMTTNESITWVDWSRGGSHPSTFTKRDVSEAFLNKIRHGFNCTYNGRMSSICFLFARKFHPNTLQPLLSILPNLVGFNVYTTTTTTTQNDTTKEEEKEEIVIRPNISRRIGLDDYLTPPNVTHDMTDEELLWRASMAPKIPQYPFERVPKVAFMFLTRGPVFMAPFWDKFFEGHEGLYSIYVHSNPSYNGSVPQNSAFFGRRIPSKEVGWGKVSMIEAERRLLANALLDISNQRFVLLSEACIPLFDFKTVYNYLINAKKNHVMAYDEPGAVGRGRYNYHMYPEISLKQWRKGSQWFEMGRELAIEVVSDQIYFPIFQKYCHGSCYADEHYLPTFVSIKFWEGNSNRSLTWVDWSKGGPHPARFWRTDVTVELLRGLRNNNNTNCEYNDNGTNLCFLFARKFLPSAVDRLVKFGPKIMHFH
;
A
#
# COMPACT_ATOMS: atom_id res chain seq x y z
N MET A 1 -21.79 -9.82 16.68
CA MET A 1 -21.77 -10.72 15.51
C MET A 1 -20.90 -10.12 14.41
N ILE A 2 -21.27 -8.97 13.82
CA ILE A 2 -20.43 -8.27 12.83
C ILE A 2 -18.96 -8.07 13.26
N ASP A 3 -18.69 -7.76 14.53
CA ASP A 3 -17.30 -7.63 15.01
C ASP A 3 -16.50 -8.92 14.87
N ALA A 4 -17.13 -10.07 15.12
CA ALA A 4 -16.48 -11.36 14.95
C ALA A 4 -16.22 -11.64 13.46
N GLU A 5 -17.15 -11.30 12.58
CA GLU A 5 -17.01 -11.46 11.13
C GLU A 5 -15.87 -10.59 10.58
N ARG A 6 -15.83 -9.31 10.97
CA ARG A 6 -14.73 -8.39 10.59
C ARG A 6 -13.38 -8.87 11.12
N ARG A 7 -13.33 -9.40 12.35
CA ARG A 7 -12.10 -9.98 12.92
C ARG A 7 -11.66 -11.24 12.19
N LEU A 8 -12.60 -12.13 11.83
CA LEU A 8 -12.29 -13.33 11.04
C LEU A 8 -11.73 -12.95 9.67
N LEU A 9 -12.38 -12.00 8.97
CA LEU A 9 -11.87 -11.46 7.69
C LEU A 9 -10.47 -10.86 7.84
N ALA A 10 -10.26 -10.02 8.87
CA ALA A 10 -8.96 -9.39 9.12
C ALA A 10 -7.86 -10.42 9.36
N ASN A 11 -8.12 -11.47 10.14
CA ASN A 11 -7.16 -12.55 10.37
C ASN A 11 -6.89 -13.37 9.11
N ALA A 12 -7.94 -13.71 8.34
CA ALA A 12 -7.77 -14.45 7.09
C ALA A 12 -6.99 -13.64 6.03
N LEU A 13 -7.10 -12.31 6.04
CA LEU A 13 -6.39 -11.39 5.13
C LEU A 13 -4.88 -11.30 5.42
N LEU A 14 -4.43 -11.69 6.63
CA LEU A 14 -3.00 -11.74 6.98
C LEU A 14 -2.25 -12.76 6.12
N ASP A 15 -2.91 -13.82 5.69
CA ASP A 15 -2.42 -14.64 4.60
C ASP A 15 -2.69 -13.91 3.27
N PHE A 16 -1.61 -13.45 2.65
CA PHE A 16 -1.70 -12.68 1.41
C PHE A 16 -2.10 -13.55 0.20
N SER A 17 -1.99 -14.87 0.30
CA SER A 17 -2.39 -15.82 -0.76
C SER A 17 -3.89 -16.11 -0.79
N ASN A 18 -4.62 -15.75 0.28
CA ASN A 18 -6.07 -15.88 0.32
C ASN A 18 -6.75 -14.86 -0.60
N GLU A 19 -7.39 -15.36 -1.66
CA GLU A 19 -8.15 -14.56 -2.63
C GLU A 19 -9.67 -14.55 -2.39
N ARG A 20 -10.19 -15.55 -1.67
CA ARG A 20 -11.62 -15.81 -1.48
C ARG A 20 -11.91 -16.09 -0.01
N PHE A 21 -12.92 -15.42 0.54
CA PHE A 21 -13.23 -15.44 1.97
C PHE A 21 -14.67 -15.87 2.18
N ILE A 22 -14.87 -17.03 2.80
CA ILE A 22 -16.20 -17.64 2.97
C ILE A 22 -16.54 -17.68 4.45
N LEU A 23 -17.69 -17.13 4.82
CA LEU A 23 -18.22 -17.23 6.18
C LEU A 23 -19.23 -18.40 6.25
N LEU A 24 -18.90 -19.41 7.05
CA LEU A 24 -19.74 -20.59 7.30
C LEU A 24 -20.07 -20.72 8.80
N SER A 25 -21.07 -21.53 9.10
CA SER A 25 -21.47 -21.91 10.48
C SER A 25 -21.33 -23.41 10.69
N GLU A 26 -21.44 -23.84 11.95
CA GLU A 26 -21.46 -25.25 12.38
C GLU A 26 -22.62 -26.07 11.78
N THR A 27 -23.61 -25.39 11.18
CA THR A 27 -24.79 -26.00 10.55
C THR A 27 -24.76 -25.98 9.02
N CYS A 28 -23.64 -25.53 8.43
CA CYS A 28 -23.41 -25.52 6.99
C CYS A 28 -22.77 -26.83 6.52
N ILE A 29 -23.16 -27.30 5.34
CA ILE A 29 -22.53 -28.44 4.66
C ILE A 29 -22.10 -28.05 3.24
N PRO A 30 -20.97 -28.55 2.71
CA PRO A 30 -20.69 -28.45 1.29
C PRO A 30 -21.62 -29.40 0.51
N ILE A 31 -22.12 -28.95 -0.63
CA ILE A 31 -22.97 -29.79 -1.51
C ILE A 31 -22.27 -30.20 -2.82
N PHE A 32 -21.02 -29.79 -2.98
CA PHE A 32 -20.10 -30.20 -4.04
C PHE A 32 -18.74 -30.55 -3.43
N ASN A 33 -17.88 -31.25 -4.20
CA ASN A 33 -16.51 -31.50 -3.76
C ASN A 33 -15.66 -30.21 -3.76
N PHE A 34 -14.51 -30.27 -3.08
CA PHE A 34 -13.63 -29.12 -2.94
C PHE A 34 -13.18 -28.55 -4.29
N THR A 35 -12.81 -29.41 -5.26
CA THR A 35 -12.36 -28.95 -6.59
C THR A 35 -13.43 -28.12 -7.28
N THR A 36 -14.70 -28.57 -7.29
CA THR A 36 -15.80 -27.81 -7.86
C THR A 36 -16.01 -26.47 -7.14
N ILE A 37 -16.01 -26.47 -5.81
CA ILE A 37 -16.17 -25.24 -5.00
C ILE A 37 -15.02 -24.26 -5.28
N TYR A 38 -13.78 -24.74 -5.21
CA TYR A 38 -12.57 -23.94 -5.44
C TYR A 38 -12.57 -23.33 -6.85
N THR A 39 -12.78 -24.16 -7.89
CA THR A 39 -12.81 -23.69 -9.28
C THR A 39 -13.95 -22.71 -9.52
N HIS A 40 -15.13 -22.93 -8.92
CA HIS A 40 -16.26 -22.00 -9.03
C HIS A 40 -15.94 -20.64 -8.39
N LEU A 41 -15.33 -20.63 -7.21
CA LEU A 41 -15.03 -19.37 -6.53
C LEU A 41 -13.86 -18.63 -7.18
N ILE A 42 -12.75 -19.29 -7.45
CA ILE A 42 -11.55 -18.66 -8.02
C ILE A 42 -11.84 -18.07 -9.39
N ASN A 43 -12.60 -18.75 -10.25
CA ASN A 43 -12.92 -18.28 -11.59
C ASN A 43 -14.11 -17.29 -11.64
N SER A 44 -14.72 -16.95 -10.51
CA SER A 44 -15.83 -15.99 -10.48
C SER A 44 -15.31 -14.57 -10.69
N ASN A 45 -16.00 -13.75 -11.48
CA ASN A 45 -15.65 -12.33 -11.61
C ASN A 45 -16.20 -11.45 -10.46
N GLN A 46 -17.06 -12.02 -9.62
CA GLN A 46 -17.76 -11.31 -8.55
C GLN A 46 -17.73 -12.09 -7.24
N SER A 47 -18.09 -11.41 -6.15
CA SER A 47 -18.36 -11.96 -4.84
C SER A 47 -19.80 -12.44 -4.71
N PHE A 48 -20.09 -13.29 -3.72
CA PHE A 48 -21.42 -13.80 -3.44
C PHE A 48 -21.94 -13.34 -2.08
N LEU A 49 -22.37 -12.09 -2.04
CA LEU A 49 -23.02 -11.48 -0.88
C LEU A 49 -24.46 -11.13 -1.24
N GLY A 50 -25.40 -11.86 -0.63
CA GLY A 50 -26.83 -11.67 -0.84
C GLY A 50 -27.29 -10.31 -0.34
N LEU A 51 -27.84 -9.46 -1.22
CA LEU A 51 -28.38 -8.16 -0.84
C LEU A 51 -29.58 -7.75 -1.70
N PHE A 52 -30.58 -7.18 -1.05
CA PHE A 52 -31.81 -6.71 -1.71
C PHE A 52 -32.44 -5.56 -0.91
N ASP A 53 -33.29 -4.78 -1.58
CA ASP A 53 -34.12 -3.76 -0.95
C ASP A 53 -35.45 -4.38 -0.51
N ASP A 54 -35.68 -4.45 0.80
CA ASP A 54 -36.90 -5.00 1.38
C ASP A 54 -37.80 -3.86 1.86
N PRO A 55 -38.88 -3.50 1.14
CA PRO A 55 -39.74 -2.38 1.51
C PRO A 55 -40.59 -2.65 2.77
N ARG A 56 -40.60 -3.89 3.28
CA ARG A 56 -41.45 -4.28 4.41
C ARG A 56 -40.88 -3.79 5.74
N ARG A 57 -41.68 -3.93 6.81
CA ARG A 57 -41.27 -3.61 8.20
C ARG A 57 -39.98 -4.31 8.64
N ARG A 58 -39.69 -5.52 8.12
CA ARG A 58 -38.48 -6.30 8.42
C ARG A 58 -37.23 -5.88 7.63
N GLY A 59 -37.38 -4.94 6.70
CA GLY A 59 -36.32 -4.36 5.89
C GLY A 59 -36.16 -2.87 6.17
N ARG A 60 -36.73 -2.02 5.31
CA ARG A 60 -36.74 -0.56 5.47
C ARG A 60 -37.36 -0.08 6.77
N GLY A 61 -38.33 -0.80 7.33
CA GLY A 61 -38.92 -0.46 8.63
C GLY A 61 -37.97 -0.60 9.82
N ARG A 62 -36.77 -1.18 9.64
CA ARG A 62 -35.71 -1.26 10.65
C ARG A 62 -34.68 -0.13 10.54
N TYR A 63 -34.78 0.72 9.51
CA TYR A 63 -33.88 1.85 9.31
C TYR A 63 -34.07 2.91 10.40
N ASN A 64 -32.95 3.42 10.92
CA ASN A 64 -32.95 4.51 11.89
C ASN A 64 -32.59 5.83 11.19
N HIS A 65 -33.48 6.83 11.25
CA HIS A 65 -33.28 8.12 10.59
C HIS A 65 -32.04 8.88 11.09
N LYS A 66 -31.55 8.60 12.31
CA LYS A 66 -30.31 9.18 12.83
C LYS A 66 -29.04 8.77 12.06
N MET A 67 -29.12 7.73 11.23
CA MET A 67 -28.02 7.31 10.37
C MET A 67 -27.79 8.27 9.18
N TRP A 68 -28.78 9.10 8.88
CA TRP A 68 -28.67 10.19 7.89
C TRP A 68 -27.85 11.35 8.48
N PRO A 69 -26.99 12.04 7.71
CA PRO A 69 -26.82 11.96 6.25
C PRO A 69 -25.84 10.89 5.77
N THR A 70 -25.10 10.23 6.66
CA THR A 70 -24.02 9.30 6.28
C THR A 70 -24.55 8.09 5.50
N ILE A 71 -25.67 7.53 5.95
CA ILE A 71 -26.37 6.41 5.31
C ILE A 71 -27.79 6.88 5.05
N SER A 72 -28.23 6.85 3.79
CA SER A 72 -29.61 7.17 3.43
C SER A 72 -30.48 5.91 3.41
N ILE A 73 -31.80 6.07 3.51
CA ILE A 73 -32.73 4.95 3.37
C ILE A 73 -32.66 4.29 1.98
N SER A 74 -32.27 5.03 0.93
CA SER A 74 -32.05 4.47 -0.41
C SER A 74 -30.82 3.58 -0.50
N ASP A 75 -29.82 3.79 0.37
CA ASP A 75 -28.65 2.93 0.48
C ASP A 75 -28.96 1.64 1.25
N TRP A 76 -30.00 1.66 2.11
CA TRP A 76 -30.32 0.58 3.04
C TRP A 76 -30.62 -0.73 2.32
N ARG A 77 -29.89 -1.79 2.65
CA ARG A 77 -30.13 -3.13 2.12
C ARG A 77 -30.29 -4.14 3.23
N LYS A 78 -31.01 -5.20 2.91
CA LYS A 78 -31.10 -6.42 3.70
C LYS A 78 -30.33 -7.51 2.99
N GLY A 79 -29.65 -8.37 3.75
CA GLY A 79 -28.85 -9.45 3.19
C GLY A 79 -28.74 -10.67 4.09
N SER A 80 -28.05 -11.68 3.56
CA SER A 80 -27.64 -12.86 4.31
C SER A 80 -26.41 -12.54 5.14
N GLN A 81 -26.34 -13.08 6.35
CA GLN A 81 -25.13 -13.07 7.17
C GLN A 81 -24.01 -13.90 6.52
N TRP A 82 -24.36 -15.01 5.85
CA TRP A 82 -23.40 -15.90 5.20
C TRP A 82 -23.08 -15.40 3.79
N PHE A 83 -21.79 -15.21 3.53
CA PHE A 83 -21.27 -14.65 2.29
C PHE A 83 -20.02 -15.38 1.83
N GLU A 84 -19.72 -15.22 0.54
CA GLU A 84 -18.35 -15.23 0.06
C GLU A 84 -18.01 -13.85 -0.48
N VAL A 85 -16.78 -13.41 -0.22
CA VAL A 85 -16.23 -12.19 -0.79
C VAL A 85 -14.81 -12.39 -1.30
N GLN A 86 -14.47 -11.73 -2.40
CA GLN A 86 -13.10 -11.69 -2.91
C GLN A 86 -12.22 -10.75 -2.06
N ARG A 87 -10.89 -10.93 -2.12
CA ARG A 87 -9.90 -10.17 -1.33
C ARG A 87 -10.11 -8.66 -1.35
N ARG A 88 -10.33 -8.08 -2.53
CA ARG A 88 -10.58 -6.64 -2.68
C ARG A 88 -11.79 -6.18 -1.86
N LEU A 89 -12.90 -6.94 -1.89
CA LEU A 89 -14.11 -6.61 -1.13
C LEU A 89 -13.91 -6.85 0.38
N ALA A 90 -13.19 -7.90 0.75
CA ALA A 90 -12.81 -8.14 2.15
C ALA A 90 -12.01 -6.96 2.73
N ILE A 91 -11.07 -6.40 1.96
CA ILE A 91 -10.30 -5.20 2.34
C ILE A 91 -11.23 -4.00 2.56
N GLU A 92 -12.22 -3.74 1.69
CA GLU A 92 -13.22 -2.68 1.90
C GLU A 92 -14.01 -2.88 3.20
N ILE A 93 -14.40 -4.12 3.52
CA ILE A 93 -15.18 -4.44 4.72
C ILE A 93 -14.36 -4.20 6.00
N VAL A 94 -13.12 -4.67 6.06
CA VAL A 94 -12.30 -4.52 7.26
C VAL A 94 -11.82 -3.07 7.45
N SER A 95 -11.57 -2.35 6.36
CA SER A 95 -11.09 -0.96 6.39
C SER A 95 -12.19 0.09 6.57
N ASP A 96 -13.47 -0.31 6.62
CA ASP A 96 -14.57 0.61 6.86
C ASP A 96 -14.49 1.27 8.25
N SER A 97 -14.10 2.55 8.23
CA SER A 97 -14.06 3.45 9.38
C SER A 97 -15.18 4.50 9.33
N ARG A 98 -16.03 4.51 8.30
CA ARG A 98 -17.04 5.56 8.07
C ARG A 98 -18.46 5.09 8.37
N TYR A 99 -18.85 3.91 7.89
CA TYR A 99 -20.23 3.43 8.00
C TYR A 99 -20.41 2.53 9.21
N TYR A 100 -19.44 1.67 9.50
CA TYR A 100 -19.47 0.79 10.66
C TYR A 100 -19.76 1.53 11.98
N PRO A 101 -19.10 2.66 12.34
CA PRO A 101 -19.40 3.38 13.58
C PRO A 101 -20.86 3.84 13.66
N VAL A 102 -21.43 4.32 12.54
CA VAL A 102 -22.83 4.76 12.46
C VAL A 102 -23.80 3.59 12.70
N PHE A 103 -23.50 2.42 12.14
CA PHE A 103 -24.26 1.20 12.44
C PHE A 103 -24.11 0.79 13.91
N ALA A 104 -22.89 0.76 14.43
CA ALA A 104 -22.61 0.38 15.81
C ALA A 104 -23.35 1.28 16.82
N GLU A 105 -23.47 2.58 16.51
CA GLU A 105 -24.14 3.55 17.35
C GLU A 105 -25.67 3.48 17.22
N HIS A 106 -26.21 3.47 16.00
CA HIS A 106 -27.64 3.72 15.77
C HIS A 106 -28.48 2.49 15.37
N CYS A 107 -27.86 1.38 14.96
CA CYS A 107 -28.57 0.13 14.64
C CYS A 107 -28.72 -0.73 15.90
N LYS A 108 -29.65 -0.33 16.78
CA LYS A 108 -30.10 -1.10 17.95
C LYS A 108 -31.47 -1.73 17.68
N PRO A 109 -31.88 -2.81 18.39
CA PRO A 109 -33.19 -3.42 18.19
C PRO A 109 -34.31 -2.37 18.11
N PRO A 110 -35.18 -2.42 17.08
CA PRO A 110 -35.43 -3.56 16.17
C PRO A 110 -34.51 -3.64 14.92
N CYS A 111 -33.42 -2.87 14.86
CA CYS A 111 -32.38 -2.98 13.84
C CYS A 111 -31.35 -4.07 14.19
N TYR A 112 -30.93 -4.85 13.19
CA TYR A 112 -30.00 -5.97 13.34
C TYR A 112 -28.84 -5.81 12.35
N MET A 113 -27.62 -5.61 12.86
CA MET A 113 -26.47 -5.28 12.02
C MET A 113 -26.05 -6.44 11.09
N ASP A 114 -26.16 -7.67 11.54
CA ASP A 114 -25.91 -8.91 10.79
C ASP A 114 -26.80 -9.07 9.55
N GLU A 115 -27.99 -8.45 9.55
CA GLU A 115 -28.87 -8.45 8.38
C GLU A 115 -28.64 -7.25 7.43
N HIS A 116 -28.00 -6.17 7.89
CA HIS A 116 -28.07 -4.88 7.18
C HIS A 116 -26.71 -4.22 6.89
N TYR A 117 -25.70 -4.39 7.75
CA TYR A 117 -24.45 -3.66 7.66
C TYR A 117 -23.68 -3.98 6.36
N LEU A 118 -23.30 -5.24 6.16
CA LEU A 118 -22.49 -5.64 5.00
C LEU A 118 -23.24 -5.39 3.69
N ALA A 119 -24.53 -5.75 3.63
CA ALA A 119 -25.37 -5.51 2.46
C ALA A 119 -25.44 -4.02 2.07
N THR A 120 -25.59 -3.14 3.07
CA THR A 120 -25.65 -1.69 2.85
C THR A 120 -24.27 -1.14 2.46
N LEU A 121 -23.20 -1.58 3.13
CA LEU A 121 -21.83 -1.17 2.81
C LEU A 121 -21.47 -1.53 1.37
N VAL A 122 -21.70 -2.78 0.96
CA VAL A 122 -21.36 -3.25 -0.39
C VAL A 122 -22.19 -2.54 -1.45
N ASN A 123 -23.51 -2.37 -1.24
CA ASN A 123 -24.36 -1.60 -2.15
C ASN A 123 -23.90 -0.15 -2.31
N LYS A 124 -23.37 0.46 -1.25
CA LYS A 124 -22.95 1.86 -1.27
C LYS A 124 -21.55 2.07 -1.85
N VAL A 125 -20.61 1.18 -1.54
CA VAL A 125 -19.18 1.36 -1.86
C VAL A 125 -18.78 0.61 -3.15
N CYS A 126 -19.36 -0.57 -3.38
CA CYS A 126 -18.92 -1.47 -4.44
C CYS A 126 -20.06 -2.33 -5.04
N PRO A 127 -21.17 -1.70 -5.50
CA PRO A 127 -22.37 -2.43 -5.92
C PRO A 127 -22.16 -3.40 -7.09
N LYS A 128 -21.11 -3.20 -7.90
CA LYS A 128 -20.80 -4.04 -9.07
C LYS A 128 -19.93 -5.26 -8.72
N MET A 129 -19.43 -5.37 -7.50
CA MET A 129 -18.50 -6.43 -7.08
C MET A 129 -19.20 -7.68 -6.54
N THR A 130 -20.52 -7.70 -6.46
CA THR A 130 -21.30 -8.84 -5.97
C THR A 130 -22.40 -9.22 -6.96
N THR A 131 -22.79 -10.49 -6.94
CA THR A 131 -23.94 -11.02 -7.70
C THR A 131 -25.29 -10.66 -7.08
N ASN A 132 -25.28 -10.10 -5.85
CA ASN A 132 -26.45 -9.92 -4.98
C ASN A 132 -27.10 -11.22 -4.51
N GLU A 133 -26.46 -12.37 -4.75
CA GLU A 133 -26.90 -13.69 -4.33
C GLU A 133 -25.90 -14.31 -3.34
N SER A 134 -26.38 -15.21 -2.48
CA SER A 134 -25.51 -15.96 -1.56
C SER A 134 -25.19 -17.34 -2.12
N ILE A 135 -23.97 -17.81 -1.90
CA ILE A 135 -23.58 -19.20 -2.19
C ILE A 135 -24.13 -20.22 -1.19
N THR A 136 -24.83 -19.78 -0.15
CA THR A 136 -25.41 -20.66 0.87
C THR A 136 -26.91 -20.78 0.69
N TRP A 137 -27.38 -21.97 0.34
CA TRP A 137 -28.80 -22.29 0.28
C TRP A 137 -29.40 -22.35 1.69
N VAL A 138 -30.56 -21.71 1.86
CA VAL A 138 -31.36 -21.73 3.10
C VAL A 138 -32.84 -21.83 2.76
N ASP A 139 -33.58 -22.62 3.53
CA ASP A 139 -35.01 -22.80 3.34
C ASP A 139 -35.85 -21.94 4.30
N TRP A 140 -36.56 -20.97 3.73
CA TRP A 140 -37.48 -20.08 4.46
C TRP A 140 -38.97 -20.45 4.28
N SER A 141 -39.28 -21.57 3.63
CA SER A 141 -40.65 -21.97 3.28
C SER A 141 -41.58 -22.14 4.49
N ARG A 142 -41.04 -22.55 5.65
CA ARG A 142 -41.80 -22.70 6.91
C ARG A 142 -42.11 -21.36 7.60
N GLY A 143 -41.56 -20.24 7.11
CA GLY A 143 -41.72 -18.92 7.71
C GLY A 143 -40.94 -18.74 9.04
N GLY A 144 -41.15 -17.61 9.69
CA GLY A 144 -40.52 -17.26 10.97
C GLY A 144 -39.33 -16.30 10.87
N SER A 145 -38.57 -16.18 11.96
CA SER A 145 -37.37 -15.33 12.08
C SER A 145 -36.07 -16.06 11.75
N HIS A 146 -36.11 -17.39 11.55
CA HIS A 146 -34.96 -18.23 11.26
C HIS A 146 -35.29 -19.24 10.15
N PRO A 147 -34.29 -19.68 9.35
CA PRO A 147 -34.51 -20.69 8.33
C PRO A 147 -34.81 -22.06 8.95
N SER A 148 -35.47 -22.92 8.18
CA SER A 148 -35.83 -24.28 8.56
C SER A 148 -34.59 -25.10 8.93
N THR A 149 -34.72 -25.86 10.02
CA THR A 149 -33.68 -26.81 10.45
C THR A 149 -34.00 -28.20 9.90
N PHE A 150 -33.01 -28.82 9.25
CA PHE A 150 -33.09 -30.16 8.70
C PHE A 150 -32.53 -31.19 9.68
N THR A 151 -33.22 -32.32 9.81
CA THR A 151 -32.88 -33.44 10.68
C THR A 151 -32.58 -34.69 9.85
N LYS A 152 -32.16 -35.78 10.50
CA LYS A 152 -31.83 -37.04 9.82
C LYS A 152 -32.91 -37.55 8.84
N ARG A 153 -34.19 -37.24 9.09
CA ARG A 153 -35.33 -37.68 8.27
C ARG A 153 -35.46 -36.88 6.97
N ASP A 154 -34.89 -35.69 6.93
CA ASP A 154 -34.97 -34.78 5.79
C ASP A 154 -33.84 -35.03 4.78
N VAL A 155 -32.77 -35.71 5.19
CA VAL A 155 -31.59 -35.96 4.35
C VAL A 155 -31.80 -37.19 3.47
N SER A 156 -31.91 -36.97 2.16
CA SER A 156 -31.94 -38.01 1.13
C SER A 156 -31.16 -37.57 -0.11
N GLU A 157 -30.79 -38.52 -0.97
CA GLU A 157 -30.13 -38.23 -2.24
C GLU A 157 -30.96 -37.28 -3.12
N ALA A 158 -32.27 -37.54 -3.23
CA ALA A 158 -33.19 -36.69 -3.98
C ALA A 158 -33.22 -35.26 -3.43
N PHE A 159 -33.21 -35.09 -2.11
CA PHE A 159 -33.16 -33.78 -1.47
C PHE A 159 -31.85 -33.04 -1.78
N LEU A 160 -30.70 -33.70 -1.64
CA LEU A 160 -29.39 -33.09 -1.93
C LEU A 160 -29.24 -32.73 -3.41
N ASN A 161 -29.69 -33.59 -4.33
CA ASN A 161 -29.68 -33.30 -5.77
C ASN A 161 -30.61 -32.14 -6.14
N LYS A 162 -31.76 -32.01 -5.46
CA LYS A 162 -32.64 -30.84 -5.60
C LYS A 162 -31.93 -29.55 -5.22
N ILE A 163 -31.16 -29.52 -4.13
CA ILE A 163 -30.41 -28.32 -3.74
C ILE A 163 -29.29 -28.02 -4.74
N ARG A 164 -28.60 -29.05 -5.24
CA ARG A 164 -27.45 -28.91 -6.16
C ARG A 164 -27.83 -28.46 -7.56
N HIS A 165 -28.94 -28.94 -8.09
CA HIS A 165 -29.29 -28.83 -9.52
C HIS A 165 -30.72 -28.35 -9.77
N GLY A 166 -31.50 -28.08 -8.74
CA GLY A 166 -32.91 -27.68 -8.86
C GLY A 166 -33.12 -26.19 -9.10
N PHE A 167 -32.05 -25.40 -9.27
CA PHE A 167 -32.11 -23.95 -9.45
C PHE A 167 -31.25 -23.53 -10.65
N ASN A 168 -31.71 -22.51 -11.36
CA ASN A 168 -30.93 -21.83 -12.40
C ASN A 168 -30.58 -20.43 -11.92
N CYS A 169 -29.35 -20.03 -12.16
CA CYS A 169 -28.80 -18.73 -11.78
C CYS A 169 -27.80 -18.27 -12.82
N THR A 170 -27.32 -17.04 -12.68
CA THR A 170 -26.30 -16.48 -13.55
C THR A 170 -24.93 -16.59 -12.90
N TYR A 171 -23.97 -17.19 -13.59
CA TYR A 171 -22.57 -17.26 -13.21
C TYR A 171 -21.71 -16.72 -14.36
N ASN A 172 -20.91 -15.68 -14.10
CA ASN A 172 -20.10 -14.98 -15.11
C ASN A 172 -20.90 -14.60 -16.37
N GLY A 173 -22.15 -14.16 -16.21
CA GLY A 173 -23.04 -13.75 -17.30
C GLY A 173 -23.67 -14.90 -18.09
N ARG A 174 -23.45 -16.16 -17.70
CA ARG A 174 -24.03 -17.35 -18.32
C ARG A 174 -24.97 -18.06 -17.37
N MET A 175 -25.99 -18.72 -17.92
CA MET A 175 -26.88 -19.56 -17.13
C MET A 175 -26.11 -20.77 -16.59
N SER A 176 -26.30 -21.08 -15.31
CA SER A 176 -25.66 -22.17 -14.58
C SER A 176 -26.69 -22.87 -13.69
N SER A 177 -26.53 -24.18 -13.52
CA SER A 177 -27.29 -24.96 -12.54
C SER A 177 -26.61 -25.04 -11.17
N ILE A 178 -25.38 -24.56 -11.05
CA ILE A 178 -24.63 -24.49 -9.78
C ILE A 178 -24.84 -23.11 -9.19
N CYS A 179 -25.82 -23.00 -8.29
CA CYS A 179 -26.22 -21.72 -7.67
C CYS A 179 -25.81 -21.59 -6.21
N PHE A 180 -25.70 -22.73 -5.53
CA PHE A 180 -25.30 -22.78 -4.13
C PHE A 180 -24.14 -23.76 -4.01
N LEU A 181 -23.13 -23.41 -3.22
CA LEU A 181 -21.99 -24.27 -2.92
C LEU A 181 -22.12 -24.93 -1.54
N PHE A 182 -22.91 -24.30 -0.68
CA PHE A 182 -23.19 -24.74 0.68
C PHE A 182 -24.70 -24.76 0.93
N ALA A 183 -25.12 -25.55 1.91
CA ALA A 183 -26.50 -25.60 2.37
C ALA A 183 -26.56 -25.49 3.91
N ARG A 184 -27.61 -24.83 4.41
CA ARG A 184 -27.87 -24.59 5.84
C ARG A 184 -29.39 -24.70 6.09
N LYS A 185 -29.92 -25.18 7.22
CA LYS A 185 -29.37 -25.37 8.58
C LYS A 185 -29.51 -26.83 9.02
N PHE A 186 -28.42 -27.59 9.00
CA PHE A 186 -28.43 -29.02 9.30
C PHE A 186 -28.17 -29.28 10.80
N HIS A 187 -29.06 -30.03 11.45
CA HIS A 187 -28.90 -30.45 12.84
C HIS A 187 -27.78 -31.52 12.97
N PRO A 188 -27.04 -31.62 14.08
CA PRO A 188 -25.96 -32.60 14.24
C PRO A 188 -26.33 -34.06 13.93
N ASN A 189 -27.60 -34.44 14.17
CA ASN A 189 -28.09 -35.79 13.84
C ASN A 189 -28.15 -36.11 12.32
N THR A 190 -27.90 -35.13 11.46
CA THR A 190 -27.76 -35.32 10.00
C THR A 190 -26.38 -35.86 9.59
N LEU A 191 -25.38 -35.85 10.47
CA LEU A 191 -24.00 -36.20 10.12
C LEU A 191 -23.89 -37.61 9.53
N GLN A 192 -24.49 -38.61 10.17
CA GLN A 192 -24.44 -40.01 9.70
C GLN A 192 -25.05 -40.19 8.29
N PRO A 193 -26.30 -39.75 8.00
CA PRO A 193 -26.83 -39.86 6.65
C PRO A 193 -26.04 -39.03 5.63
N LEU A 194 -25.50 -37.87 6.01
CA LEU A 194 -24.65 -37.07 5.12
C LEU A 194 -23.35 -37.81 4.76
N LEU A 195 -22.68 -38.44 5.72
CA LEU A 195 -21.47 -39.24 5.48
C LEU A 195 -21.76 -40.48 4.62
N SER A 196 -22.97 -41.04 4.68
CA SER A 196 -23.38 -42.17 3.85
C SER A 196 -23.69 -41.76 2.40
N ILE A 197 -24.19 -40.56 2.16
CA ILE A 197 -24.74 -40.15 0.86
C ILE A 197 -23.78 -39.24 0.09
N LEU A 198 -23.16 -38.26 0.76
CA LEU A 198 -22.32 -37.25 0.09
C LEU A 198 -21.12 -37.86 -0.67
N PRO A 199 -20.37 -38.84 -0.15
CA PRO A 199 -19.21 -39.37 -0.87
C PRO A 199 -19.52 -39.88 -2.27
N ASN A 200 -20.61 -40.65 -2.41
CA ASN A 200 -21.08 -41.14 -3.71
C ASN A 200 -21.58 -39.99 -4.59
N LEU A 201 -22.26 -39.02 -4.00
CA LEU A 201 -22.84 -37.89 -4.71
C LEU A 201 -21.80 -36.87 -5.22
N VAL A 202 -20.72 -36.63 -4.48
CA VAL A 202 -19.72 -35.61 -4.83
C VAL A 202 -18.38 -36.19 -5.29
N GLY A 203 -18.24 -37.52 -5.30
CA GLY A 203 -17.05 -38.22 -5.77
C GLY A 203 -15.89 -38.19 -4.78
N PHE A 204 -16.16 -38.28 -3.48
CA PHE A 204 -15.08 -38.53 -2.51
C PHE A 204 -14.64 -40.00 -2.61
N ASN A 205 -13.43 -40.24 -3.11
CA ASN A 205 -12.75 -41.52 -2.89
C ASN A 205 -12.42 -41.64 -1.40
N VAL A 206 -13.32 -42.26 -0.64
CA VAL A 206 -13.02 -42.67 0.73
C VAL A 206 -12.05 -43.83 0.61
N TYR A 207 -10.76 -43.57 0.78
CA TYR A 207 -9.83 -44.63 1.18
C TYR A 207 -10.31 -45.10 2.55
N THR A 208 -11.07 -46.20 2.56
CA THR A 208 -11.43 -46.92 3.76
C THR A 208 -10.14 -47.44 4.38
N THR A 209 -9.57 -46.68 5.31
CA THR A 209 -8.55 -47.19 6.23
C THR A 209 -9.28 -48.20 7.12
N THR A 210 -9.31 -49.44 6.66
CA THR A 210 -9.63 -50.59 7.50
C THR A 210 -8.47 -50.71 8.48
N THR A 211 -8.64 -50.15 9.68
CA THR A 211 -7.84 -50.54 10.84
C THR A 211 -8.10 -52.01 11.10
N THR A 212 -7.26 -52.85 10.51
CA THR A 212 -7.09 -54.25 10.91
C THR A 212 -6.20 -54.23 12.13
N THR A 213 -6.82 -54.38 13.30
CA THR A 213 -6.13 -54.76 14.53
C THR A 213 -5.55 -56.15 14.33
N THR A 214 -4.28 -56.21 13.95
CA THR A 214 -3.44 -57.39 14.13
C THR A 214 -2.59 -57.14 15.37
N GLN A 215 -2.95 -57.82 16.47
CA GLN A 215 -2.04 -58.02 17.58
C GLN A 215 -0.91 -58.90 17.08
N ASN A 216 0.30 -58.34 16.98
CA ASN A 216 1.52 -59.12 17.02
C ASN A 216 2.44 -58.50 18.07
N ASP A 217 2.53 -59.24 19.16
CA ASP A 217 3.46 -59.11 20.25
C ASP A 217 4.89 -59.28 19.71
N THR A 218 5.72 -58.24 19.85
CA THR A 218 7.18 -58.37 19.85
C THR A 218 7.77 -57.21 20.64
N THR A 219 8.38 -57.58 21.75
CA THR A 219 9.17 -56.76 22.64
C THR A 219 10.39 -56.17 21.93
N LYS A 220 10.47 -54.84 21.87
CA LYS A 220 11.73 -54.11 21.75
C LYS A 220 11.69 -52.89 22.65
N GLU A 221 12.66 -52.84 23.55
CA GLU A 221 12.97 -51.69 24.40
C GLU A 221 13.40 -50.51 23.51
N GLU A 222 12.70 -49.39 23.61
CA GLU A 222 13.16 -48.10 23.09
C GLU A 222 13.25 -47.12 24.26
N GLU A 223 14.43 -46.49 24.37
CA GLU A 223 14.81 -45.53 25.39
C GLU A 223 13.85 -44.32 25.41
N LYS A 224 13.38 -43.97 26.59
CA LYS A 224 12.64 -42.73 26.83
C LYS A 224 13.62 -41.57 26.89
N GLU A 225 13.86 -40.90 25.77
CA GLU A 225 14.28 -39.50 25.81
C GLU A 225 13.06 -38.63 26.11
N GLU A 226 13.04 -38.12 27.34
CA GLU A 226 12.05 -37.16 27.82
C GLU A 226 12.34 -35.81 27.13
N ILE A 227 11.67 -35.54 26.01
CA ILE A 227 11.70 -34.22 25.37
C ILE A 227 11.00 -33.24 26.32
N VAL A 228 11.79 -32.56 27.14
CA VAL A 228 11.37 -31.38 27.88
C VAL A 228 11.04 -30.29 26.85
N ILE A 229 9.78 -30.26 26.40
CA ILE A 229 9.24 -29.13 25.64
C ILE A 229 9.20 -27.95 26.61
N ARG A 230 10.31 -27.19 26.66
CA ARG A 230 10.28 -25.84 27.21
C ARG A 230 9.25 -25.08 26.38
N PRO A 231 8.18 -24.52 26.98
CA PRO A 231 7.27 -23.69 26.22
C PRO A 231 8.11 -22.52 25.72
N ASN A 232 8.32 -22.48 24.41
CA ASN A 232 8.93 -21.33 23.76
C ASN A 232 8.01 -20.17 24.12
N ILE A 233 8.45 -19.32 25.06
CA ILE A 233 7.70 -18.16 25.55
C ILE A 233 7.16 -17.48 24.31
N SER A 234 5.84 -17.51 24.15
CA SER A 234 5.23 -17.10 22.90
C SER A 234 5.62 -15.65 22.66
N ARG A 235 6.58 -15.44 21.74
CA ARG A 235 6.89 -14.12 21.23
C ARG A 235 5.56 -13.63 20.69
N ARG A 236 4.99 -12.61 21.35
CA ARG A 236 3.75 -11.98 20.90
C ARG A 236 3.96 -11.63 19.43
N ILE A 237 3.26 -12.33 18.53
CA ILE A 237 3.24 -12.01 17.11
C ILE A 237 2.41 -10.74 16.99
N GLY A 238 3.06 -9.61 17.25
CA GLY A 238 2.49 -8.27 17.22
C GLY A 238 2.92 -7.51 15.98
N LEU A 239 2.61 -6.21 15.95
CA LEU A 239 3.02 -5.34 14.85
C LEU A 239 4.53 -5.08 14.83
N ASP A 240 5.23 -5.23 15.95
CA ASP A 240 6.62 -4.78 16.13
C ASP A 240 7.58 -5.25 15.02
N ASP A 241 7.51 -6.52 14.63
CA ASP A 241 8.34 -7.09 13.56
C ASP A 241 7.98 -6.52 12.18
N TYR A 242 6.71 -6.17 11.95
CA TYR A 242 6.23 -5.55 10.70
C TYR A 242 6.54 -4.05 10.63
N LEU A 243 6.50 -3.35 11.77
CA LEU A 243 6.76 -1.91 11.85
C LEU A 243 8.25 -1.58 11.84
N THR A 244 9.11 -2.54 12.19
CA THR A 244 10.55 -2.38 12.13
C THR A 244 10.99 -2.33 10.66
N PRO A 245 11.61 -1.23 10.19
CA PRO A 245 12.09 -1.18 8.82
C PRO A 245 13.16 -2.26 8.59
N PRO A 246 13.16 -2.91 7.42
CA PRO A 246 14.21 -3.86 7.08
C PRO A 246 15.58 -3.16 6.99
N ASN A 247 16.64 -3.95 7.08
CA ASN A 247 17.99 -3.45 6.84
C ASN A 247 18.06 -2.81 5.44
N VAL A 248 18.75 -1.67 5.34
CA VAL A 248 19.02 -0.96 4.09
C VAL A 248 19.79 -1.85 3.11
N THR A 249 20.54 -2.83 3.63
CA THR A 249 21.20 -3.90 2.86
C THR A 249 20.30 -5.13 2.83
N HIS A 250 19.73 -5.42 1.66
CA HIS A 250 18.85 -6.57 1.40
C HIS A 250 19.11 -7.14 0.00
N ASP A 251 18.54 -8.31 -0.31
CA ASP A 251 18.72 -9.06 -1.56
C ASP A 251 17.55 -8.96 -2.54
N MET A 252 16.44 -8.28 -2.17
CA MET A 252 15.30 -8.05 -3.08
C MET A 252 15.73 -7.42 -4.41
N THR A 253 15.19 -7.97 -5.49
CA THR A 253 15.23 -7.38 -6.83
C THR A 253 14.44 -6.06 -6.88
N ASP A 254 14.60 -5.28 -7.95
CA ASP A 254 13.81 -4.04 -8.13
C ASP A 254 12.30 -4.33 -8.19
N GLU A 255 11.90 -5.46 -8.80
CA GLU A 255 10.49 -5.85 -8.91
C GLU A 255 9.88 -6.16 -7.53
N GLU A 256 10.57 -6.98 -6.73
CA GLU A 256 10.16 -7.32 -5.36
C GLU A 256 10.16 -6.09 -4.45
N LEU A 257 11.20 -5.26 -4.53
CA LEU A 257 11.35 -4.05 -3.74
C LEU A 257 10.25 -3.03 -4.07
N LEU A 258 10.02 -2.74 -5.36
CA LEU A 258 9.01 -1.78 -5.79
C LEU A 258 7.60 -2.28 -5.44
N TRP A 259 7.32 -3.57 -5.62
CA TRP A 259 6.05 -4.17 -5.21
C TRP A 259 5.83 -4.01 -3.70
N ARG A 260 6.80 -4.41 -2.87
CA ARG A 260 6.69 -4.30 -1.40
C ARG A 260 6.58 -2.84 -0.94
N ALA A 261 7.37 -1.95 -1.52
CA ALA A 261 7.36 -0.52 -1.18
C ALA A 261 6.06 0.19 -1.60
N SER A 262 5.36 -0.34 -2.61
CA SER A 262 4.06 0.18 -3.04
C SER A 262 2.89 -0.21 -2.12
N MET A 263 3.10 -1.12 -1.16
CA MET A 263 2.05 -1.50 -0.22
C MET A 263 1.64 -0.33 0.67
N ALA A 264 0.34 0.01 0.64
CA ALA A 264 -0.23 1.11 1.42
C ALA A 264 -1.43 0.63 2.25
N PRO A 265 -1.55 1.03 3.53
CA PRO A 265 -2.70 0.68 4.35
C PRO A 265 -3.95 1.45 3.88
N LYS A 266 -5.08 0.75 3.80
CA LYS A 266 -6.39 1.37 3.54
C LYS A 266 -6.93 2.19 4.71
N ILE A 267 -6.46 1.92 5.93
CA ILE A 267 -6.77 2.71 7.12
C ILE A 267 -5.66 3.76 7.27
N PRO A 268 -5.94 5.06 7.07
CA PRO A 268 -4.91 6.08 7.09
C PRO A 268 -4.33 6.35 8.48
N GLN A 269 -5.13 6.09 9.53
CA GLN A 269 -4.73 6.33 10.92
C GLN A 269 -3.88 5.18 11.46
N TYR A 270 -2.78 5.52 12.14
CA TYR A 270 -1.92 4.55 12.80
C TYR A 270 -2.51 4.17 14.17
N PRO A 271 -2.64 2.87 14.50
CA PRO A 271 -3.12 2.42 15.81
C PRO A 271 -2.04 2.42 16.90
N PHE A 272 -0.91 3.11 16.66
CA PHE A 272 0.24 3.21 17.56
C PHE A 272 0.89 4.59 17.41
N GLU A 273 1.60 5.00 18.45
CA GLU A 273 2.39 6.24 18.40
C GLU A 273 3.59 6.08 17.49
N ARG A 274 3.83 7.10 16.65
CA ARG A 274 4.99 7.14 15.77
C ARG A 274 5.44 8.58 15.54
N VAL A 275 6.73 8.74 15.32
CA VAL A 275 7.33 10.03 14.98
C VAL A 275 7.52 10.10 13.47
N PRO A 276 6.95 11.10 12.76
CA PRO A 276 7.22 11.32 11.35
C PRO A 276 8.71 11.56 11.10
N LYS A 277 9.26 10.96 10.04
CA LYS A 277 10.65 11.15 9.63
C LYS A 277 10.73 11.79 8.25
N VAL A 278 11.85 12.46 8.01
CA VAL A 278 12.29 12.88 6.67
C VAL A 278 13.35 11.91 6.15
N ALA A 279 13.10 11.31 4.99
CA ALA A 279 14.06 10.48 4.29
C ALA A 279 14.96 11.35 3.39
N PHE A 280 16.24 11.43 3.72
CA PHE A 280 17.26 12.08 2.90
C PHE A 280 17.91 11.04 1.98
N MET A 281 17.65 11.18 0.69
CA MET A 281 18.10 10.24 -0.34
C MET A 281 19.20 10.88 -1.17
N PHE A 282 20.39 10.29 -1.15
CA PHE A 282 21.57 10.79 -1.85
C PHE A 282 21.86 9.92 -3.07
N LEU A 283 21.74 10.52 -4.26
CA LEU A 283 22.16 9.92 -5.52
C LEU A 283 23.53 10.47 -5.90
N THR A 284 24.54 9.60 -5.87
CA THR A 284 25.96 10.01 -5.93
C THR A 284 26.77 9.20 -6.92
N ARG A 285 27.86 9.79 -7.43
CA ARG A 285 28.82 9.06 -8.27
C ARG A 285 29.85 8.27 -7.48
N GLY A 286 30.08 8.62 -6.22
CA GLY A 286 31.12 8.03 -5.36
C GLY A 286 30.86 8.41 -3.90
N PRO A 287 31.86 8.88 -3.14
CA PRO A 287 31.64 9.29 -1.76
C PRO A 287 30.70 10.51 -1.66
N VAL A 288 29.90 10.54 -0.59
CA VAL A 288 29.23 11.77 -0.14
C VAL A 288 30.28 12.68 0.48
N PHE A 289 31.07 13.40 -0.33
CA PHE A 289 32.19 14.20 0.19
C PHE A 289 31.73 15.36 1.09
N MET A 290 30.45 15.76 1.02
CA MET A 290 29.84 16.71 1.96
C MET A 290 29.42 16.08 3.29
N ALA A 291 29.67 14.78 3.52
CA ALA A 291 29.29 14.09 4.75
C ALA A 291 29.73 14.83 6.03
N PRO A 292 30.98 15.36 6.16
CA PRO A 292 31.37 16.09 7.37
C PRO A 292 30.51 17.34 7.67
N PHE A 293 29.91 17.95 6.65
CA PHE A 293 29.00 19.07 6.81
C PHE A 293 27.58 18.61 7.17
N TRP A 294 27.11 17.56 6.51
CA TRP A 294 25.82 16.93 6.80
C TRP A 294 25.77 16.26 8.18
N ASP A 295 26.87 15.66 8.65
CA ASP A 295 26.97 15.07 9.99
C ASP A 295 26.65 16.11 11.06
N LYS A 296 27.16 17.35 10.92
CA LYS A 296 26.82 18.48 11.81
C LYS A 296 25.37 18.93 11.71
N PHE A 297 24.76 18.79 10.54
CA PHE A 297 23.34 19.11 10.37
C PHE A 297 22.44 18.06 11.05
N PHE A 298 22.86 16.79 11.05
CA PHE A 298 22.08 15.69 11.60
C PHE A 298 22.30 15.42 13.10
N GLU A 299 23.44 15.84 13.64
CA GLU A 299 23.84 15.63 15.04
C GLU A 299 22.72 16.02 16.02
N GLY A 300 22.36 15.12 16.93
CA GLY A 300 21.37 15.33 17.98
C GLY A 300 19.89 15.23 17.55
N HIS A 301 19.62 14.80 16.31
CA HIS A 301 18.27 14.68 15.75
C HIS A 301 17.90 13.25 15.34
N GLU A 302 18.58 12.25 15.90
CA GLU A 302 18.35 10.84 15.63
C GLU A 302 16.88 10.47 15.90
N GLY A 303 16.29 9.68 14.99
CA GLY A 303 14.88 9.29 15.06
C GLY A 303 13.91 10.22 14.31
N LEU A 304 14.33 11.44 13.92
CA LEU A 304 13.55 12.36 13.08
C LEU A 304 13.87 12.27 11.59
N TYR A 305 14.92 11.52 11.24
CA TYR A 305 15.34 11.35 9.86
C TYR A 305 15.85 9.94 9.57
N SER A 306 15.97 9.64 8.29
CA SER A 306 16.65 8.45 7.77
C SER A 306 17.49 8.86 6.55
N ILE A 307 18.57 8.12 6.27
CA ILE A 307 19.49 8.42 5.18
C ILE A 307 19.60 7.18 4.29
N TYR A 308 19.54 7.39 2.98
CA TYR A 308 19.72 6.36 1.96
C TYR A 308 20.69 6.86 0.90
N VAL A 309 21.69 6.05 0.55
CA VAL A 309 22.72 6.43 -0.42
C VAL A 309 22.73 5.44 -1.57
N HIS A 310 22.49 5.93 -2.78
CA HIS A 310 22.75 5.21 -4.02
C HIS A 310 24.04 5.76 -4.62
N SER A 311 25.05 4.90 -4.75
CA SER A 311 26.36 5.26 -5.30
C SER A 311 26.72 4.32 -6.44
N ASN A 312 27.68 4.71 -7.29
CA ASN A 312 28.19 3.80 -8.32
C ASN A 312 28.60 2.44 -7.68
N PRO A 313 28.20 1.29 -8.25
CA PRO A 313 28.53 -0.03 -7.71
C PRO A 313 30.03 -0.25 -7.47
N SER A 314 30.88 0.29 -8.34
CA SER A 314 32.35 0.20 -8.25
C SER A 314 32.97 0.96 -7.06
N TYR A 315 32.22 1.85 -6.41
CA TYR A 315 32.69 2.54 -5.21
C TYR A 315 32.71 1.58 -4.01
N ASN A 316 33.83 1.56 -3.29
CA ASN A 316 34.09 0.64 -2.17
C ASN A 316 33.32 0.98 -0.88
N GLY A 317 32.65 2.14 -0.79
CA GLY A 317 31.73 2.45 0.29
C GLY A 317 32.37 2.79 1.64
N SER A 318 33.65 3.18 1.70
CA SER A 318 34.30 3.53 2.98
C SER A 318 33.65 4.79 3.59
N VAL A 319 32.99 4.62 4.74
CA VAL A 319 32.38 5.70 5.53
C VAL A 319 32.79 5.53 6.99
N PRO A 320 33.21 6.59 7.71
CA PRO A 320 33.53 6.51 9.13
C PRO A 320 32.34 6.03 9.98
N GLN A 321 32.57 5.20 11.00
CA GLN A 321 31.52 4.66 11.87
C GLN A 321 30.72 5.73 12.61
N ASN A 322 31.34 6.87 12.91
CA ASN A 322 30.69 8.00 13.59
C ASN A 322 29.91 8.93 12.63
N SER A 323 29.90 8.66 11.33
CA SER A 323 29.14 9.45 10.36
C SER A 323 27.69 8.98 10.28
N ALA A 324 26.75 9.91 10.08
CA ALA A 324 25.33 9.60 9.88
C ALA A 324 25.10 8.71 8.64
N PHE A 325 26.05 8.72 7.69
CA PHE A 325 26.05 7.93 6.45
C PHE A 325 26.54 6.50 6.62
N PHE A 326 27.03 6.11 7.80
CA PHE A 326 27.53 4.76 8.04
C PHE A 326 26.41 3.71 7.86
N GLY A 327 26.65 2.68 7.05
CA GLY A 327 25.67 1.62 6.78
C GLY A 327 24.42 2.07 6.01
N ARG A 328 24.45 3.24 5.35
CA ARG A 328 23.28 3.82 4.66
C ARG A 328 23.23 3.55 3.15
N ARG A 329 24.20 2.82 2.60
CA ARG A 329 24.26 2.51 1.16
C ARG A 329 23.24 1.41 0.82
N ILE A 330 22.34 1.71 -0.11
CA ILE A 330 21.38 0.72 -0.64
C ILE A 330 22.03 -0.14 -1.73
N PRO A 331 21.49 -1.33 -2.03
CA PRO A 331 21.82 -2.07 -3.26
C PRO A 331 21.70 -1.14 -4.47
N SER A 332 22.83 -0.81 -5.10
CA SER A 332 22.91 0.21 -6.14
C SER A 332 23.20 -0.41 -7.50
N LYS A 333 22.74 0.23 -8.58
CA LYS A 333 23.02 -0.16 -9.97
C LYS A 333 23.77 0.95 -10.71
N GLU A 334 24.30 0.67 -11.89
CA GLU A 334 24.94 1.69 -12.70
C GLU A 334 23.92 2.73 -13.20
N VAL A 335 24.36 3.99 -13.26
CA VAL A 335 23.51 5.12 -13.67
C VAL A 335 24.24 5.94 -14.72
N GLY A 336 23.61 6.06 -15.90
CA GLY A 336 24.06 6.96 -16.96
C GLY A 336 23.41 8.33 -16.88
N TRP A 337 24.17 9.38 -17.20
CA TRP A 337 23.66 10.75 -17.28
C TRP A 337 22.62 10.89 -18.41
N GLY A 338 21.48 11.53 -18.11
CA GLY A 338 20.37 11.74 -19.04
C GLY A 338 19.62 10.46 -19.45
N LYS A 339 20.03 9.29 -18.96
CA LYS A 339 19.41 8.00 -19.27
C LYS A 339 18.31 7.68 -18.26
N VAL A 340 17.37 6.83 -18.68
CA VAL A 340 16.28 6.35 -17.81
C VAL A 340 16.78 5.63 -16.55
N SER A 341 17.99 5.06 -16.58
CA SER A 341 18.67 4.50 -15.40
C SER A 341 18.78 5.48 -14.22
N MET A 342 18.76 6.79 -14.48
CA MET A 342 18.71 7.81 -13.42
C MET A 342 17.40 7.72 -12.63
N ILE A 343 16.26 7.66 -13.33
CA ILE A 343 14.94 7.49 -12.71
C ILE A 343 14.83 6.14 -12.02
N GLU A 344 15.42 5.08 -12.57
CA GLU A 344 15.48 3.76 -11.90
C GLU A 344 16.18 3.85 -10.55
N ALA A 345 17.28 4.61 -10.45
CA ALA A 345 17.97 4.84 -9.19
C ALA A 345 17.16 5.70 -8.20
N GLU A 346 16.47 6.72 -8.68
CA GLU A 346 15.56 7.55 -7.86
C GLU A 346 14.39 6.73 -7.32
N ARG A 347 13.75 5.92 -8.17
CA ARG A 347 12.68 4.98 -7.75
C ARG A 347 13.19 3.96 -6.75
N ARG A 348 14.42 3.46 -6.91
CA ARG A 348 15.04 2.52 -5.96
C ARG A 348 15.32 3.15 -4.60
N LEU A 349 15.78 4.41 -4.58
CA LEU A 349 15.94 5.19 -3.35
C LEU A 349 14.60 5.40 -2.65
N LEU A 350 13.57 5.83 -3.39
CA LEU A 350 12.21 5.99 -2.87
C LEU A 350 11.68 4.68 -2.28
N ALA A 351 11.85 3.57 -3.00
CA ALA A 351 11.36 2.28 -2.57
C ALA A 351 12.02 1.80 -1.27
N ASN A 352 13.35 1.91 -1.16
CA ASN A 352 14.06 1.62 0.08
C ASN A 352 13.59 2.52 1.24
N ALA A 353 13.39 3.81 0.96
CA ALA A 353 12.92 4.76 1.96
C ALA A 353 11.47 4.50 2.41
N LEU A 354 10.61 4.01 1.52
CA LEU A 354 9.21 3.69 1.81
C LEU A 354 9.05 2.49 2.75
N LEU A 355 10.05 1.59 2.83
CA LEU A 355 10.02 0.46 3.75
C LEU A 355 10.04 0.89 5.23
N ASP A 356 10.54 2.09 5.56
CA ASP A 356 10.29 2.72 6.86
C ASP A 356 8.95 3.47 6.78
N ILE A 357 7.93 2.92 7.45
CA ILE A 357 6.60 3.53 7.55
C ILE A 357 6.62 4.91 8.20
N SER A 358 7.69 5.23 8.94
CA SER A 358 7.82 6.49 9.63
C SER A 358 8.23 7.62 8.71
N ASN A 359 8.89 7.31 7.59
CA ASN A 359 9.24 8.28 6.55
C ASN A 359 7.98 8.84 5.88
N GLN A 360 7.78 10.14 6.00
CA GLN A 360 6.64 10.86 5.43
C GLN A 360 7.00 11.83 4.31
N ARG A 361 8.24 12.32 4.31
CA ARG A 361 8.76 13.27 3.32
C ARG A 361 10.07 12.72 2.76
N PHE A 362 10.28 12.86 1.46
CA PHE A 362 11.36 12.22 0.71
C PHE A 362 12.09 13.30 -0.08
N VAL A 363 13.36 13.53 0.26
CA VAL A 363 14.18 14.58 -0.34
C VAL A 363 15.28 13.93 -1.18
N LEU A 364 15.37 14.26 -2.46
CA LEU A 364 16.47 13.83 -3.32
C LEU A 364 17.60 14.87 -3.34
N LEU A 365 18.82 14.42 -3.07
CA LEU A 365 20.03 15.24 -3.01
C LEU A 365 21.21 14.54 -3.72
N SER A 366 22.26 15.31 -4.02
CA SER A 366 23.54 14.78 -4.51
C SER A 366 24.65 15.03 -3.49
N GLU A 367 25.82 14.45 -3.74
CA GLU A 367 27.05 14.68 -2.97
C GLU A 367 27.50 16.16 -2.96
N ALA A 368 26.96 16.99 -3.88
CA ALA A 368 27.29 18.40 -4.04
C ALA A 368 26.20 19.36 -3.51
N CYS A 369 25.18 18.82 -2.81
CA CYS A 369 24.13 19.61 -2.17
C CYS A 369 24.49 19.93 -0.72
N ILE A 370 24.03 21.09 -0.25
CA ILE A 370 24.14 21.52 1.16
C ILE A 370 22.77 21.97 1.69
N PRO A 371 22.50 21.81 2.99
CA PRO A 371 21.39 22.50 3.65
C PRO A 371 21.69 24.01 3.77
N LEU A 372 20.64 24.84 3.85
CA LEU A 372 20.74 26.29 4.03
C LEU A 372 20.29 26.78 5.42
N PHE A 373 19.63 25.91 6.18
CA PHE A 373 19.05 26.20 7.50
C PHE A 373 19.30 25.02 8.45
N ASP A 374 19.14 25.24 9.75
CA ASP A 374 19.23 24.18 10.76
C ASP A 374 18.21 23.07 10.55
N PHE A 375 18.48 21.91 11.17
CA PHE A 375 17.65 20.72 11.03
C PHE A 375 16.20 20.98 11.42
N LYS A 376 15.98 21.66 12.54
CA LYS A 376 14.64 21.90 13.08
C LYS A 376 13.79 22.71 12.10
N THR A 377 14.36 23.73 11.48
CA THR A 377 13.72 24.57 10.46
C THR A 377 13.37 23.74 9.23
N VAL A 378 14.32 22.96 8.70
CA VAL A 378 14.10 22.09 7.53
C VAL A 378 13.05 21.02 7.83
N TYR A 379 13.17 20.32 8.95
CA TYR A 379 12.24 19.27 9.38
C TYR A 379 10.82 19.81 9.56
N ASN A 380 10.64 20.92 10.27
CA ASN A 380 9.33 21.52 10.49
C ASN A 380 8.72 22.03 9.19
N TYR A 381 9.51 22.60 8.27
CA TYR A 381 9.02 22.99 6.96
C TYR A 381 8.46 21.77 6.21
N LEU A 382 9.23 20.68 6.16
CA LEU A 382 8.89 19.50 5.37
C LEU A 382 7.71 18.71 5.96
N ILE A 383 7.73 18.41 7.25
CA ILE A 383 6.67 17.62 7.89
C ILE A 383 5.32 18.33 7.85
N ASN A 384 5.30 19.67 7.92
CA ASN A 384 4.07 20.45 7.88
C ASN A 384 3.66 20.89 6.45
N ALA A 385 4.40 20.50 5.41
CA ALA A 385 4.09 20.89 4.04
C ALA A 385 2.81 20.19 3.54
N LYS A 386 1.83 20.98 3.09
CA LYS A 386 0.58 20.49 2.46
C LYS A 386 0.77 20.01 1.02
N LYS A 387 1.76 20.56 0.32
CA LYS A 387 2.04 20.30 -1.10
C LYS A 387 3.35 19.52 -1.27
N ASN A 388 3.48 18.86 -2.41
CA ASN A 388 4.74 18.33 -2.92
C ASN A 388 5.56 19.45 -3.58
N HIS A 389 6.87 19.27 -3.66
CA HIS A 389 7.80 20.23 -4.24
C HIS A 389 8.59 19.59 -5.40
N VAL A 390 7.84 19.28 -6.46
CA VAL A 390 8.37 18.89 -7.77
C VAL A 390 8.25 20.09 -8.71
N MET A 391 9.37 20.55 -9.28
CA MET A 391 9.33 21.61 -10.29
C MET A 391 8.71 21.08 -11.58
N ALA A 392 7.67 21.73 -12.08
CA ALA A 392 6.99 21.31 -13.31
C ALA A 392 6.47 22.52 -14.07
N TYR A 393 6.91 22.66 -15.32
CA TYR A 393 6.50 23.74 -16.21
C TYR A 393 6.56 23.28 -17.68
N ASP A 394 5.85 24.01 -18.54
CA ASP A 394 5.87 23.78 -19.99
C ASP A 394 6.91 24.69 -20.63
N GLU A 395 7.87 24.09 -21.34
CA GLU A 395 9.00 24.78 -21.94
C GLU A 395 8.95 24.58 -23.46
N PRO A 396 8.59 25.61 -24.25
CA PRO A 396 8.41 25.46 -25.71
C PRO A 396 9.69 25.10 -26.47
N GLY A 397 10.88 25.40 -25.93
CA GLY A 397 12.15 25.27 -26.65
C GLY A 397 12.65 23.84 -26.91
N ALA A 398 13.81 23.75 -27.57
CA ALA A 398 14.48 22.49 -27.92
C ALA A 398 14.79 21.60 -26.71
N VAL A 399 15.00 22.19 -25.54
CA VAL A 399 15.31 21.50 -24.28
C VAL A 399 14.05 21.18 -23.44
N GLY A 400 12.86 21.48 -23.96
CA GLY A 400 11.57 21.22 -23.34
C GLY A 400 10.70 20.34 -24.25
N ARG A 401 9.73 20.94 -24.95
CA ARG A 401 8.87 20.26 -25.92
C ARG A 401 9.65 19.60 -27.05
N GLY A 402 10.80 20.15 -27.45
CA GLY A 402 11.67 19.55 -28.48
C GLY A 402 12.25 18.18 -28.09
N ARG A 403 12.21 17.80 -26.82
CA ARG A 403 12.65 16.49 -26.32
C ARG A 403 11.54 15.43 -26.29
N TYR A 404 10.29 15.82 -26.54
CA TYR A 404 9.16 14.90 -26.55
C TYR A 404 9.23 13.96 -27.77
N ASN A 405 8.98 12.67 -27.54
CA ASN A 405 8.89 11.67 -28.58
C ASN A 405 7.41 11.37 -28.89
N TYR A 406 6.99 11.55 -30.15
CA TYR A 406 5.59 11.37 -30.53
C TYR A 406 5.07 9.93 -30.32
N HIS A 407 5.95 8.92 -30.26
CA HIS A 407 5.58 7.53 -29.96
C HIS A 407 5.13 7.32 -28.51
N MET A 408 5.28 8.33 -27.64
CA MET A 408 4.72 8.29 -26.28
C MET A 408 3.19 8.53 -26.27
N TYR A 409 2.61 8.96 -27.39
CA TYR A 409 1.16 9.03 -27.59
C TYR A 409 0.59 7.62 -27.90
N PRO A 410 -0.59 7.24 -27.38
CA PRO A 410 -1.58 8.07 -26.68
C PRO A 410 -1.38 8.22 -25.17
N GLU A 411 -0.49 7.45 -24.53
CA GLU A 411 -0.35 7.41 -23.08
C GLU A 411 0.11 8.75 -22.48
N ILE A 412 1.02 9.44 -23.16
CA ILE A 412 1.49 10.79 -22.81
C ILE A 412 1.38 11.66 -24.05
N SER A 413 0.51 12.67 -24.00
CA SER A 413 0.43 13.67 -25.06
C SER A 413 1.46 14.79 -24.87
N LEU A 414 1.83 15.48 -25.96
CA LEU A 414 2.70 16.67 -25.89
C LEU A 414 2.15 17.75 -24.95
N LYS A 415 0.83 17.90 -24.83
CA LYS A 415 0.21 18.87 -23.91
C LYS A 415 0.44 18.54 -22.44
N GLN A 416 0.66 17.26 -22.13
CA GLN A 416 0.97 16.77 -20.78
C GLN A 416 2.48 16.77 -20.49
N TRP A 417 3.33 16.82 -21.52
CA TRP A 417 4.79 16.85 -21.37
C TRP A 417 5.25 18.07 -20.57
N ARG A 418 6.03 17.84 -19.52
CA ARG A 418 6.57 18.90 -18.67
C ARG A 418 8.06 18.75 -18.49
N LYS A 419 8.70 19.88 -18.22
CA LYS A 419 10.09 19.98 -17.80
C LYS A 419 10.17 20.38 -16.33
N GLY A 420 11.24 19.97 -15.67
CA GLY A 420 11.52 20.34 -14.29
C GLY A 420 12.97 20.11 -13.89
N SER A 421 13.21 20.29 -12.60
CA SER A 421 14.46 19.93 -11.93
C SER A 421 14.40 18.47 -11.51
N GLN A 422 15.52 17.75 -11.65
CA GLN A 422 15.72 16.42 -11.06
C GLN A 422 15.54 16.45 -9.52
N TRP A 423 16.01 17.51 -8.86
CA TRP A 423 15.94 17.63 -7.40
C TRP A 423 14.53 17.94 -6.94
N PHE A 424 13.94 17.01 -6.20
CA PHE A 424 12.58 17.09 -5.71
C PHE A 424 12.50 16.89 -4.20
N GLU A 425 11.35 17.29 -3.69
CA GLU A 425 10.85 16.79 -2.43
C GLU A 425 9.37 16.39 -2.60
N MET A 426 8.97 15.28 -1.99
CA MET A 426 7.60 14.76 -2.07
C MET A 426 7.15 14.09 -0.78
N GLY A 427 5.83 14.08 -0.56
CA GLY A 427 5.18 13.32 0.49
C GLY A 427 5.04 11.82 0.16
N ARG A 428 4.76 11.02 1.18
CA ARG A 428 4.63 9.56 1.09
C ARG A 428 3.61 9.08 0.05
N GLU A 429 2.48 9.76 -0.06
CA GLU A 429 1.43 9.41 -1.03
C GLU A 429 1.95 9.47 -2.47
N LEU A 430 2.60 10.58 -2.85
CA LEU A 430 3.20 10.71 -4.17
C LEU A 430 4.37 9.72 -4.37
N ALA A 431 5.17 9.48 -3.33
CA ALA A 431 6.28 8.52 -3.40
C ALA A 431 5.80 7.09 -3.73
N ILE A 432 4.69 6.65 -3.11
CA ILE A 432 4.06 5.33 -3.39
C ILE A 432 3.65 5.27 -4.86
N GLU A 433 3.00 6.31 -5.35
CA GLU A 433 2.48 6.38 -6.73
C GLU A 433 3.60 6.37 -7.78
N VAL A 434 4.74 7.00 -7.48
CA VAL A 434 5.93 6.98 -8.33
C VAL A 434 6.54 5.57 -8.40
N VAL A 435 6.67 4.86 -7.26
CA VAL A 435 7.24 3.50 -7.27
C VAL A 435 6.29 2.47 -7.86
N SER A 436 4.97 2.70 -7.79
CA SER A 436 3.95 1.84 -8.38
C SER A 436 3.56 2.20 -9.81
N ASP A 437 4.21 3.19 -10.44
CA ASP A 437 3.88 3.61 -11.79
C ASP A 437 4.23 2.52 -12.81
N GLN A 438 3.20 1.89 -13.35
CA GLN A 438 3.22 0.86 -14.39
C GLN A 438 2.74 1.38 -15.76
N ILE A 439 2.43 2.67 -15.89
CA ILE A 439 1.89 3.25 -17.13
C ILE A 439 2.91 4.18 -17.76
N TYR A 440 3.33 5.24 -17.06
CA TYR A 440 4.12 6.31 -17.67
C TYR A 440 5.60 5.97 -17.68
N PHE A 441 6.13 5.43 -16.59
CA PHE A 441 7.54 5.06 -16.53
C PHE A 441 7.96 4.02 -17.59
N PRO A 442 7.20 2.93 -17.87
CA PRO A 442 7.52 2.04 -18.98
C PRO A 442 7.56 2.75 -20.34
N ILE A 443 6.72 3.78 -20.55
CA ILE A 443 6.74 4.61 -21.77
C ILE A 443 8.04 5.41 -21.86
N PHE A 444 8.53 5.96 -20.75
CA PHE A 444 9.85 6.59 -20.68
C PHE A 444 10.97 5.57 -20.95
N GLN A 445 10.95 4.40 -20.32
CA GLN A 445 11.93 3.33 -20.60
C GLN A 445 11.98 2.97 -22.08
N LYS A 446 10.82 2.89 -22.74
CA LYS A 446 10.71 2.46 -24.13
C LYS A 446 11.12 3.53 -25.13
N TYR A 447 10.78 4.81 -24.89
CA TYR A 447 10.90 5.85 -25.92
C TYR A 447 11.80 7.05 -25.56
N CYS A 448 12.24 7.18 -24.31
CA CYS A 448 13.09 8.28 -23.85
C CYS A 448 14.58 7.93 -24.02
N HIS A 449 15.07 8.09 -25.24
CA HIS A 449 16.47 7.82 -25.61
C HIS A 449 17.18 9.08 -26.10
N GLY A 450 18.52 9.07 -26.08
CA GLY A 450 19.33 10.16 -26.63
C GLY A 450 19.10 11.49 -25.92
N SER A 451 18.50 12.46 -26.62
CA SER A 451 18.29 13.84 -26.15
C SER A 451 17.04 14.03 -25.27
N CYS A 452 16.40 12.96 -24.80
CA CYS A 452 15.16 13.04 -24.03
C CYS A 452 15.35 13.49 -22.57
N TYR A 453 16.42 13.06 -21.87
CA TYR A 453 16.73 13.40 -20.46
C TYR A 453 15.58 13.11 -19.48
N ALA A 454 15.34 11.83 -19.18
CA ALA A 454 14.22 11.38 -18.37
C ALA A 454 14.16 12.04 -16.97
N ASP A 455 15.32 12.34 -16.36
CA ASP A 455 15.46 12.99 -15.06
C ASP A 455 14.90 14.42 -14.99
N GLU A 456 14.78 15.09 -16.13
CA GLU A 456 14.18 16.43 -16.22
C GLU A 456 12.70 16.41 -16.65
N HIS A 457 12.15 15.25 -17.00
CA HIS A 457 10.86 15.16 -17.68
C HIS A 457 9.87 14.14 -17.11
N TYR A 458 10.34 13.01 -16.57
CA TYR A 458 9.47 11.95 -16.05
C TYR A 458 8.60 12.44 -14.90
N LEU A 459 9.23 12.83 -13.78
CA LEU A 459 8.51 13.21 -12.58
C LEU A 459 7.65 14.48 -12.78
N PRO A 460 8.13 15.54 -13.47
CA PRO A 460 7.29 16.69 -13.81
C PRO A 460 6.05 16.31 -14.62
N THR A 461 6.20 15.43 -15.61
CA THR A 461 5.08 14.97 -16.44
C THR A 461 4.10 14.11 -15.63
N PHE A 462 4.62 13.15 -14.86
CA PHE A 462 3.81 12.28 -14.01
C PHE A 462 2.96 13.08 -13.01
N VAL A 463 3.58 14.01 -12.28
CA VAL A 463 2.91 14.84 -11.29
C VAL A 463 1.90 15.78 -11.95
N SER A 464 2.20 16.36 -13.11
CA SER A 464 1.22 17.20 -13.81
C SER A 464 0.01 16.43 -14.36
N ILE A 465 0.15 15.14 -14.65
CA ILE A 465 -0.98 14.31 -15.07
C ILE A 465 -1.85 13.87 -13.88
N LYS A 466 -1.23 13.52 -12.74
CA LYS A 466 -1.91 12.83 -11.64
C LYS A 466 -2.09 13.64 -10.35
N PHE A 467 -1.18 14.59 -10.06
CA PHE A 467 -1.04 15.24 -8.75
C PHE A 467 -0.87 16.77 -8.85
N TRP A 468 -1.44 17.40 -9.88
CA TRP A 468 -1.24 18.82 -10.15
C TRP A 468 -1.61 19.73 -8.97
N GLU A 469 -2.81 19.56 -8.39
CA GLU A 469 -3.31 20.39 -7.29
C GLU A 469 -2.49 20.23 -6.01
N GLY A 470 -1.99 19.01 -5.76
CA GLY A 470 -1.15 18.66 -4.60
C GLY A 470 0.32 19.01 -4.79
N ASN A 471 0.71 19.70 -5.87
CA ASN A 471 2.08 20.08 -6.18
C ASN A 471 2.25 21.60 -6.23
N SER A 472 3.43 22.06 -5.81
CA SER A 472 3.77 23.49 -5.78
C SER A 472 4.50 23.99 -7.04
N ASN A 473 4.82 23.10 -7.98
CA ASN A 473 5.56 23.40 -9.22
C ASN A 473 6.92 24.06 -9.00
N ARG A 474 7.51 23.92 -7.82
CA ARG A 474 8.84 24.44 -7.45
C ARG A 474 9.72 23.35 -6.85
N SER A 475 11.04 23.52 -6.98
CA SER A 475 12.03 22.74 -6.22
C SER A 475 12.42 23.50 -4.95
N LEU A 476 12.77 22.77 -3.89
CA LEU A 476 13.37 23.34 -2.68
C LEU A 476 14.89 23.44 -2.75
N THR A 477 15.49 23.08 -3.89
CA THR A 477 16.94 23.15 -4.11
C THR A 477 17.27 24.33 -5.02
N TRP A 478 18.00 25.31 -4.48
CA TRP A 478 18.51 26.44 -5.26
C TRP A 478 19.66 26.01 -6.16
N VAL A 479 19.67 26.55 -7.38
CA VAL A 479 20.66 26.26 -8.42
C VAL A 479 21.01 27.55 -9.17
N ASP A 480 22.31 27.82 -9.32
CA ASP A 480 22.79 28.95 -10.11
C ASP A 480 22.95 28.58 -11.59
N TRP A 481 22.10 29.15 -12.44
CA TRP A 481 22.16 29.02 -13.89
C TRP A 481 22.72 30.25 -14.61
N SER A 482 23.23 31.26 -13.87
CA SER A 482 23.69 32.54 -14.43
C SER A 482 24.80 32.41 -15.48
N LYS A 483 25.62 31.35 -15.39
CA LYS A 483 26.71 31.07 -16.34
C LYS A 483 26.23 30.43 -17.66
N GLY A 484 24.96 30.02 -17.75
CA GLY A 484 24.42 29.29 -18.89
C GLY A 484 25.00 27.88 -19.07
N GLY A 485 24.58 27.21 -20.15
CA GLY A 485 25.05 25.88 -20.52
C GLY A 485 24.26 24.71 -19.90
N PRO A 486 24.71 23.46 -20.11
CA PRO A 486 23.98 22.26 -19.70
C PRO A 486 24.14 21.92 -18.21
N HIS A 487 24.97 22.66 -17.48
CA HIS A 487 25.24 22.42 -16.07
C HIS A 487 25.27 23.74 -15.30
N PRO A 488 24.79 23.75 -14.04
CA PRO A 488 24.81 24.94 -13.22
C PRO A 488 26.21 25.31 -12.77
N ALA A 489 26.37 26.55 -12.29
CA ALA A 489 27.61 27.05 -11.76
C ALA A 489 28.11 26.19 -10.58
N ARG A 490 29.44 26.12 -10.47
CA ARG A 490 30.15 25.36 -9.45
C ARG A 490 30.79 26.33 -8.47
N PHE A 491 30.66 26.04 -7.18
CA PHE A 491 31.26 26.80 -6.09
C PHE A 491 32.50 26.09 -5.56
N TRP A 492 33.65 26.73 -5.72
CA TRP A 492 34.94 26.30 -5.20
C TRP A 492 35.13 26.80 -3.77
N ARG A 493 36.28 26.45 -3.19
CA ARG A 493 36.68 26.92 -1.86
C ARG A 493 36.56 28.44 -1.72
N THR A 494 37.12 29.22 -2.65
CA THR A 494 37.16 30.69 -2.55
C THR A 494 35.79 31.33 -2.60
N ASP A 495 34.84 30.68 -3.29
CA ASP A 495 33.48 31.19 -3.51
C ASP A 495 32.61 31.08 -2.24
N VAL A 496 32.93 30.16 -1.31
CA VAL A 496 32.17 30.00 -0.06
C VAL A 496 32.50 31.13 0.92
N THR A 497 31.80 32.26 0.79
CA THR A 497 31.89 33.42 1.68
C THR A 497 30.70 33.51 2.63
N VAL A 498 30.83 34.32 3.70
CA VAL A 498 29.72 34.57 4.63
C VAL A 498 28.56 35.25 3.90
N GLU A 499 28.90 36.17 3.00
CA GLU A 499 27.97 36.94 2.17
C GLU A 499 27.17 36.02 1.24
N LEU A 500 27.83 35.08 0.56
CA LEU A 500 27.17 34.08 -0.27
C LEU A 500 26.16 33.27 0.55
N LEU A 501 26.58 32.71 1.68
CA LEU A 501 25.72 31.85 2.50
C LEU A 501 24.52 32.62 3.09
N ARG A 502 24.69 33.90 3.47
CA ARG A 502 23.57 34.77 3.86
C ARG A 502 22.64 35.09 2.69
N GLY A 503 23.20 35.36 1.52
CA GLY A 503 22.42 35.63 0.30
C GLY A 503 21.53 34.46 -0.09
N LEU A 504 22.07 33.23 -0.03
CA LEU A 504 21.31 32.00 -0.32
C LEU A 504 20.12 31.79 0.63
N ARG A 505 20.25 32.19 1.89
CA ARG A 505 19.16 32.09 2.89
C ARG A 505 18.08 33.15 2.70
N ASN A 506 18.47 34.36 2.29
CA ASN A 506 17.54 35.49 2.14
C ASN A 506 16.88 35.53 0.76
N ASN A 507 17.27 34.65 -0.18
CA ASN A 507 16.69 34.51 -1.51
C ASN A 507 16.52 35.85 -2.26
N ASN A 508 17.48 36.77 -2.13
CA ASN A 508 17.42 38.14 -2.67
C ASN A 508 16.09 38.88 -2.37
N ASN A 509 15.47 38.65 -1.21
CA ASN A 509 14.16 39.20 -0.81
C ASN A 509 12.98 38.77 -1.70
N THR A 510 13.07 37.64 -2.38
CA THR A 510 11.94 37.10 -3.15
C THR A 510 11.11 36.15 -2.29
N ASN A 511 9.80 36.44 -2.24
CA ASN A 511 8.80 35.63 -1.58
C ASN A 511 8.36 34.44 -2.44
N CYS A 512 7.95 33.37 -1.80
CA CYS A 512 7.30 32.22 -2.42
C CYS A 512 6.12 31.76 -1.58
N GLU A 513 5.27 30.92 -2.17
CA GLU A 513 4.15 30.33 -1.48
C GLU A 513 4.56 29.07 -0.71
N TYR A 514 4.13 28.99 0.55
CA TYR A 514 4.20 27.81 1.40
C TYR A 514 2.91 27.69 2.20
N ASN A 515 2.22 26.55 2.08
CA ASN A 515 0.93 26.30 2.74
C ASN A 515 -0.08 27.45 2.54
N ASP A 516 -0.18 27.94 1.30
CA ASP A 516 -1.10 29.00 0.88
C ASP A 516 -0.75 30.41 1.42
N ASN A 517 0.41 30.55 2.09
CA ASN A 517 0.93 31.81 2.63
C ASN A 517 2.26 32.20 1.98
N GLY A 518 2.58 33.50 1.97
CA GLY A 518 3.88 34.01 1.57
C GLY A 518 4.98 33.69 2.60
N THR A 519 6.14 33.26 2.14
CA THR A 519 7.34 33.01 2.97
C THR A 519 8.62 33.43 2.24
N ASN A 520 9.65 33.75 3.02
CA ASN A 520 11.01 33.98 2.52
C ASN A 520 11.84 32.67 2.44
N LEU A 521 11.33 31.56 3.01
CA LEU A 521 12.01 30.25 3.05
C LEU A 521 11.78 29.45 1.77
N CYS A 522 12.32 29.94 0.67
CA CYS A 522 12.01 29.40 -0.66
C CYS A 522 12.84 28.20 -1.07
N PHE A 523 14.06 28.10 -0.56
CA PHE A 523 14.96 26.98 -0.83
C PHE A 523 15.51 26.49 0.50
N LEU A 524 15.48 25.18 0.72
CA LEU A 524 16.05 24.55 1.90
C LEU A 524 17.48 24.03 1.63
N PHE A 525 17.79 23.83 0.35
CA PHE A 525 19.05 23.25 -0.10
C PHE A 525 19.67 24.10 -1.22
N ALA A 526 20.97 23.98 -1.44
CA ALA A 526 21.66 24.60 -2.57
C ALA A 526 22.70 23.67 -3.19
N ARG A 527 22.98 23.90 -4.48
CA ARG A 527 24.04 23.22 -5.25
C ARG A 527 24.59 24.16 -6.34
N LYS A 528 25.81 23.98 -6.86
CA LYS A 528 26.68 22.79 -6.80
C LYS A 528 28.03 23.10 -6.15
N PHE A 529 28.23 22.61 -4.93
CA PHE A 529 29.46 22.82 -4.16
C PHE A 529 30.46 21.69 -4.44
N LEU A 530 31.73 22.05 -4.67
CA LEU A 530 32.78 21.08 -4.99
C LEU A 530 33.47 20.53 -3.73
N PRO A 531 34.23 19.42 -3.81
CA PRO A 531 34.95 18.88 -2.66
C PRO A 531 35.85 19.90 -1.95
N SER A 532 36.47 20.81 -2.71
CA SER A 532 37.30 21.89 -2.16
C SER A 532 36.54 22.87 -1.25
N ALA A 533 35.20 22.92 -1.34
CA ALA A 533 34.37 23.84 -0.56
C ALA A 533 34.08 23.36 0.87
N VAL A 534 34.32 22.07 1.16
CA VAL A 534 33.94 21.43 2.43
C VAL A 534 34.57 22.15 3.64
N ASP A 535 35.86 22.52 3.56
CA ASP A 535 36.56 23.13 4.70
C ASP A 535 35.91 24.44 5.16
N ARG A 536 35.53 25.31 4.22
CA ARG A 536 34.90 26.60 4.50
C ARG A 536 33.43 26.45 4.85
N LEU A 537 32.72 25.47 4.27
CA LEU A 537 31.37 25.15 4.69
C LEU A 537 31.34 24.68 6.14
N VAL A 538 32.24 23.77 6.54
CA VAL A 538 32.36 23.32 7.95
C VAL A 538 32.77 24.47 8.87
N LYS A 539 33.60 25.41 8.40
CA LYS A 539 34.04 26.57 9.18
C LYS A 539 32.96 27.65 9.37
N PHE A 540 32.21 27.97 8.32
CA PHE A 540 31.25 29.09 8.32
C PHE A 540 29.81 28.66 8.49
N GLY A 541 29.44 27.51 7.95
CA GLY A 541 28.08 27.00 7.92
C GLY A 541 27.47 26.88 9.31
N PRO A 542 28.09 26.24 10.32
CA PRO A 542 27.49 26.15 11.66
C PRO A 542 27.15 27.52 12.27
N LYS A 543 28.01 28.52 12.05
CA LYS A 543 27.82 29.90 12.55
C LYS A 543 26.70 30.64 11.82
N ILE A 544 26.52 30.38 10.54
CA ILE A 544 25.57 31.09 9.68
C ILE A 544 24.23 30.37 9.63
N MET A 545 24.23 29.05 9.56
CA MET A 545 23.05 28.20 9.38
C MET A 545 22.51 27.66 10.71
N HIS A 546 23.16 27.98 11.83
CA HIS A 546 22.75 27.64 13.19
C HIS A 546 22.73 26.13 13.49
N PHE A 547 23.75 25.41 13.02
CA PHE A 547 23.98 24.02 13.45
C PHE A 547 24.63 24.12 14.83
N HIS A 548 23.91 23.67 15.86
CA HIS A 548 24.36 23.74 17.26
C HIS A 548 25.09 22.47 17.66
#